data_AF-A0A2T0M4S7-F1
#
_entry.id   AF-A0A2T0M4S7-F1
#
_cell.length_a   1.000
_cell.length_b   1.000
_cell.length_c   1.000
_cell.angle_alpha   90.00
_cell.angle_beta   90.00
_cell.angle_gamma   90.00
#
_symmetry.space_group_name_H-M   'P 1'
#
loop_
_entity.id
_entity.type
_entity.pdbx_description
1 polymer ?
#
loop_
_entity_poly.entity_id
_entity_poly.type
_entity_poly.pdbx_seq_one_letter_code
_entity_poly.pdbx_strand_id
1 'polypeptide(L)' 'MCLRGDRSVGQVVKEFDLTETVVRQWVRQAEVDAGRREGLTSSEREELAALRRETRRLREYVDVLKRATVFFAKENR' A
#
# COMPACT_ATOMS: atom_id res chain seq x y z
N MET A 1 17.44 -1.89 21.00
CA MET A 1 16.91 -3.23 20.69
C MET A 1 15.95 -3.09 19.51
N CYS A 2 16.36 -3.46 18.29
CA CYS A 2 15.72 -3.03 17.02
C CYS A 2 14.32 -3.56 16.70
N LEU A 3 13.62 -4.10 17.70
CA LEU A 3 12.16 -4.08 17.94
C LEU A 3 11.70 -5.29 18.76
N ARG A 4 12.47 -6.38 18.78
CA ARG A 4 12.29 -7.53 19.69
C ARG A 4 13.59 -8.18 20.20
N GLY A 5 14.76 -7.78 19.71
CA GLY A 5 16.04 -8.37 20.10
C GLY A 5 17.11 -7.34 20.45
N ASP A 6 18.20 -7.82 21.05
CA ASP A 6 19.18 -6.99 21.77
C ASP A 6 20.09 -6.13 20.86
N ARG A 7 19.87 -6.18 19.55
CA ARG A 7 20.68 -5.49 18.55
C ARG A 7 20.35 -4.01 18.41
N SER A 8 21.35 -3.19 18.10
CA SER A 8 21.22 -1.78 17.74
C SER A 8 21.07 -1.58 16.23
N VAL A 9 20.57 -0.41 15.79
CA VAL A 9 20.34 -0.13 14.37
C VAL A 9 21.66 -0.20 13.59
N GLY A 10 22.74 0.31 14.20
CA GLY A 10 24.08 0.25 13.61
C GLY A 10 24.65 -1.16 13.47
N GLN A 11 24.27 -2.10 14.36
CA GLN A 11 24.66 -3.51 14.20
C GLN A 11 23.94 -4.14 13.02
N VAL A 12 22.63 -3.90 12.89
CA VAL A 12 21.82 -4.42 11.77
C VAL A 12 22.31 -3.86 10.44
N VAL A 13 22.62 -2.57 10.38
CA VAL A 13 23.20 -1.91 9.19
C VAL A 13 24.48 -2.61 8.72
N LYS A 14 25.41 -2.88 9.64
CA LYS A 14 26.70 -3.51 9.31
C LYS A 14 26.56 -5.00 8.95
N GLU A 15 25.68 -5.72 9.63
CA GLU A 15 25.47 -7.15 9.43
C GLU A 15 24.81 -7.45 8.08
N PHE A 16 23.90 -6.60 7.63
CA PHE A 16 23.09 -6.80 6.43
C PHE A 16 23.47 -5.89 5.26
N ASP A 17 24.55 -5.11 5.39
CA ASP A 17 24.99 -4.11 4.40
C ASP A 17 23.84 -3.19 3.92
N LEU A 18 23.06 -2.69 4.88
CA LEU A 18 21.90 -1.84 4.62
C LEU A 18 22.22 -0.37 4.90
N THR A 19 21.51 0.53 4.25
CA THR A 19 21.55 1.93 4.66
C THR A 19 20.78 2.13 5.96
N GLU A 20 21.32 2.96 6.84
CA GLU A 20 20.70 3.26 8.13
C GLU A 20 19.27 3.83 7.99
N THR A 21 19.05 4.62 6.94
CA THR A 21 17.75 5.20 6.62
C THR A 21 16.68 4.13 6.37
N VAL A 22 17.01 3.05 5.66
CA VAL A 22 16.09 1.93 5.39
C VAL A 22 15.72 1.22 6.69
N VAL A 23 16.71 0.92 7.53
CA VAL A 23 16.46 0.24 8.81
C VAL A 23 15.60 1.11 9.73
N ARG A 24 15.86 2.42 9.81
CA ARG A 24 15.03 3.35 10.60
C ARG A 24 13.60 3.46 10.07
N GLN A 25 13.42 3.42 8.75
CA GLN A 25 12.09 3.42 8.14
C GLN A 25 11.32 2.15 8.50
N TRP A 26 11.95 0.98 8.44
CA TRP A 26 11.32 -0.27 8.84
C TRP A 26 11.00 -0.30 10.33
N VAL A 27 11.90 0.23 11.18
CA VAL A 27 11.62 0.35 12.61
C VAL A 27 10.37 1.19 12.85
N ARG A 28 10.29 2.35 12.18
CA ARG A 28 9.12 3.24 12.26
C ARG A 28 7.84 2.55 11.78
N GLN A 29 7.88 1.81 10.66
CA GLN A 29 6.70 1.12 10.15
C GLN A 29 6.25 0.01 11.11
N ALA A 30 7.18 -0.73 11.71
CA ALA A 30 6.84 -1.75 12.69
C ALA A 30 6.35 -1.18 14.05
N GLU A 31 6.70 0.07 14.41
CA GLU A 31 6.02 0.79 15.50
C GLU A 31 4.57 1.10 15.15
N VAL A 32 4.30 1.50 13.91
CA VAL A 32 2.95 1.76 13.39
C VAL A 32 2.13 0.48 13.35
N ASP A 33 2.69 -0.60 12.81
CA ASP A 33 2.03 -1.92 12.73
C ASP A 33 1.71 -2.49 14.12
N ALA A 34 2.48 -2.10 15.14
CA ALA A 34 2.24 -2.49 16.53
C ALA A 34 1.37 -1.49 17.32
N GLY A 35 0.80 -0.47 16.66
CA GLY A 35 -0.04 0.55 17.30
C GLY A 35 0.69 1.47 18.27
N ARG A 36 2.04 1.48 18.28
CA ARG A 36 2.86 2.35 19.14
C ARG A 36 3.11 3.72 18.54
N ARG A 37 2.73 3.91 17.27
CA ARG A 37 2.91 5.15 16.53
C ARG A 37 1.77 5.33 15.53
N GLU A 38 1.36 6.57 15.32
CA GLU A 38 0.36 6.91 14.31
C GLU A 38 0.87 6.69 12.89
N GLY A 39 -0.02 6.19 12.03
CA GLY A 39 0.22 5.96 10.61
C GLY A 39 -0.62 4.80 10.10
N LEU A 40 -0.63 4.60 8.78
CA LEU A 40 -1.22 3.38 8.20
C LEU A 40 -0.29 2.20 8.43
N THR A 41 -0.87 1.17 9.04
CA THR A 41 -0.26 -0.15 9.13
C THR A 41 0.00 -0.73 7.74
N SER A 42 0.91 -1.68 7.65
CA SER A 42 1.24 -2.37 6.41
C SER A 42 0.00 -3.03 5.78
N SER A 43 -0.89 -3.62 6.59
CA SER A 43 -2.14 -4.24 6.12
C SER A 43 -3.14 -3.20 5.59
N GLU A 44 -3.33 -2.08 6.29
CA GLU A 44 -4.23 -1.01 5.81
C GLU A 44 -3.73 -0.41 4.50
N ARG A 45 -2.41 -0.28 4.31
CA ARG A 45 -1.83 0.19 3.05
C ARG A 45 -2.10 -0.80 1.90
N GLU A 46 -1.97 -2.09 2.16
CA GLU A 46 -2.24 -3.13 1.17
C GLU A 46 -3.71 -3.13 0.76
N GLU A 47 -4.62 -3.08 1.72
CA GLU A 47 -6.06 -2.99 1.47
C GLU A 47 -6.41 -1.74 0.68
N LEU A 48 -5.87 -0.57 1.07
CA LEU A 48 -6.07 0.68 0.33
C LEU A 48 -5.58 0.57 -1.11
N ALA A 49 -4.45 -0.08 -1.35
CA ALA A 49 -3.93 -0.32 -2.70
C ALA A 49 -4.82 -1.28 -3.51
N ALA A 50 -5.36 -2.33 -2.88
CA ALA A 50 -6.32 -3.24 -3.50
C ALA A 50 -7.62 -2.51 -3.89
N LEU A 51 -8.19 -1.74 -2.97
CA LEU A 51 -9.42 -0.96 -3.20
C LEU A 51 -9.25 0.10 -4.29
N ARG A 52 -8.09 0.77 -4.34
CA ARG A 52 -7.78 1.73 -5.42
C ARG A 52 -7.69 1.06 -6.78
N ARG A 53 -7.07 -0.14 -6.86
CA ARG A 53 -7.04 -0.94 -8.09
C ARG A 53 -8.44 -1.36 -8.52
N GLU A 54 -9.27 -1.81 -7.58
CA GLU A 54 -10.63 -2.22 -7.88
C GLU A 54 -11.50 -1.05 -8.34
N THR A 55 -11.42 0.08 -7.65
CA THR A 55 -12.13 1.31 -8.05
C THR A 55 -11.77 1.73 -9.47
N ARG A 56 -10.49 1.61 -9.86
CA ARG A 56 -10.06 1.88 -11.24
C ARG A 56 -10.73 0.92 -12.22
N ARG A 57 -10.69 -0.40 -11.96
CA ARG A 57 -11.33 -1.41 -12.82
C ARG A 57 -12.82 -1.15 -12.99
N LEU A 58 -13.53 -0.89 -11.89
CA LEU A 58 -14.96 -0.61 -11.91
C LEU A 58 -15.29 0.64 -12.74
N ARG A 59 -14.46 1.69 -12.64
CA ARG A 59 -14.63 2.90 -13.46
C ARG A 59 -14.44 2.61 -14.96
N GLU A 60 -13.46 1.79 -15.31
CA GLU A 60 -13.24 1.35 -16.69
C GLU A 60 -14.45 0.55 -17.21
N TYR A 61 -15.00 -0.39 -16.43
CA TYR A 61 -16.21 -1.11 -16.81
C TYR A 61 -17.43 -0.21 -16.99
N VAL A 62 -17.64 0.74 -16.07
CA VAL A 62 -18.74 1.71 -16.18
C VAL A 62 -18.61 2.55 -17.45
N ASP A 63 -17.39 2.93 -17.83
CA ASP A 63 -17.17 3.68 -19.08
C ASP A 63 -17.50 2.85 -20.32
N VAL A 64 -17.09 1.57 -20.36
CA VAL A 64 -17.44 0.64 -21.44
C VAL A 64 -18.96 0.48 -21.56
N LEU A 65 -19.65 0.27 -20.44
CA LEU A 65 -21.11 0.12 -20.42
C LEU A 65 -21.80 1.40 -20.92
N LYS A 66 -21.34 2.58 -20.51
CA LYS A 66 -21.87 3.86 -20.99
C LYS A 66 -21.69 4.03 -22.50
N ARG A 67 -20.55 3.64 -23.06
CA ARG A 67 -20.32 3.68 -24.50
C ARG A 67 -21.26 2.72 -25.24
N ALA A 68 -21.45 1.52 -24.71
CA ALA A 68 -22.38 0.53 -25.26
C ALA A 68 -23.83 1.04 -25.25
N THR A 69 -24.31 1.63 -24.14
CA THR A 69 -25.67 2.16 -24.07
C THR A 69 -25.90 3.30 -25.05
N VAL A 70 -24.93 4.20 -25.22
CA VAL A 70 -25.00 5.26 -26.24
C VAL A 70 -25.02 4.69 -27.66
N PHE A 71 -24.24 3.65 -27.94
CA PHE A 71 -24.23 2.97 -29.23
C PHE A 71 -25.61 2.36 -29.55
N PHE A 72 -26.15 1.54 -28.64
CA PHE A 72 -27.45 0.89 -28.85
C PHE A 72 -28.62 1.87 -28.91
N ALA A 73 -28.59 2.97 -28.16
CA ALA A 73 -29.62 4.02 -28.24
C ALA A 73 -29.63 4.74 -29.60
N LYS A 74 -28.50 4.77 -30.31
CA LYS A 74 -28.41 5.34 -31.67
C LYS A 74 -28.88 4.36 -32.75
N GLU A 75 -28.63 3.05 -32.60
CA GLU A 75 -29.07 2.03 -33.56
C GLU A 75 -30.58 1.76 -33.53
N ASN A 76 -31.23 1.94 -32.37
CA ASN A 76 -32.68 1.74 -32.23
C ASN A 76 -33.51 2.99 -32.59
N ARG A 77 -32.95 3.94 -33.34
CA ARG A 77 -33.59 5.19 -33.75
C ARG A 77 -33.89 5.23 -35.24
#